data_AF-A0A7S0T3V7-F1
#
_entry.id   AF-A0A7S0T3V7-F1
#
_cell.length_a   1.000
_cell.length_b   1.000
_cell.length_c   1.000
_cell.angle_alpha   90.00
_cell.angle_beta   90.00
_cell.angle_gamma   90.00
#
_symmetry.space_group_name_H-M   'P 1'
#
loop_
_entity.id
_entity.type
_entity.pdbx_description
1 polymer ?
#
loop_
_entity_poly.entity_id
_entity_poly.type
_entity_poly.pdbx_seq_one_letter_code
_entity_poly.pdbx_strand_id
1 'polypeptide(L)'
;MAAPSGEHQLHDLNLNECDKKGFITYFRSLREDPKVLRIFNRKEFYSVHGDDATFVARAFYKTTTVVRYLGHGESALPGVTLNRSLFETVLRDLLLDGTERVVELYEETPRQGWKLARSASPGKLGAFEEELYRVGEMADTPVVAAVRVTVRADQRFVGVAYVNPTTRELGACEFVDDDQFCSLEAVICQLGTKECVLPREATETPEGRRLRDLVGRCGALATERKPSDFDARDLEDDLARLLAKHTAGAADLSAAGGAGAGAGAGAG
;
A
#
# COMPACT_ATOMS: atom_id res chain seq x y z
N MET A 1 -10.52 10.65 26.72
CA MET A 1 -9.11 10.96 26.42
C MET A 1 -9.07 11.80 25.16
N ALA A 2 -8.73 13.08 25.26
CA ALA A 2 -8.55 13.95 24.11
C ALA A 2 -7.16 13.68 23.50
N ALA A 3 -7.10 13.44 22.19
CA ALA A 3 -5.84 13.34 21.45
C ALA A 3 -5.09 14.69 21.50
N PRO A 4 -3.75 14.69 21.48
CA PRO A 4 -2.98 15.93 21.46
C PRO A 4 -3.22 16.64 20.11
N SER A 5 -3.83 17.81 20.17
CA SER A 5 -3.96 18.73 19.04
C SER A 5 -2.57 19.26 18.67
N GLY A 6 -1.88 18.57 17.76
CA GLY A 6 -0.66 19.10 17.15
C GLY A 6 -1.00 20.36 16.34
N GLU A 7 -0.41 21.50 16.69
CA GLU A 7 -0.51 22.71 15.85
C GLU A 7 0.22 22.45 14.53
N HIS A 8 -0.53 22.08 13.49
CA HIS A 8 0.01 21.96 12.15
C HIS A 8 0.19 23.36 11.56
N GLN A 9 1.44 23.84 11.52
CA GLN A 9 1.78 25.11 10.87
C GLN A 9 1.47 25.05 9.37
N LEU A 10 0.44 25.80 8.95
CA LEU A 10 0.04 25.93 7.55
C LEU A 10 1.01 26.84 6.81
N HIS A 11 1.40 26.42 5.61
CA HIS A 11 2.21 27.26 4.72
C HIS A 11 1.29 27.91 3.70
N ASP A 12 1.57 29.16 3.33
CA ASP A 12 0.79 29.81 2.28
C ASP A 12 1.17 29.26 0.91
N LEU A 13 0.17 28.86 0.12
CA LEU A 13 0.32 28.49 -1.30
C LEU A 13 0.49 29.74 -2.17
N ASN A 14 1.39 30.65 -1.77
CA ASN A 14 1.59 31.93 -2.42
C ASN A 14 2.61 31.81 -3.57
N LEU A 15 2.15 31.24 -4.68
CA LEU A 15 2.88 31.17 -5.95
C LEU A 15 2.61 32.44 -6.78
N ASN A 16 3.52 32.80 -7.69
CA ASN A 16 3.22 33.84 -8.66
C ASN A 16 2.15 33.36 -9.67
N GLU A 17 1.47 34.29 -10.35
CA GLU A 17 0.35 33.94 -11.24
C GLU A 17 0.73 33.08 -12.45
N CYS A 18 1.97 33.19 -12.94
CA CYS A 18 2.46 32.38 -14.06
C CYS A 18 2.64 30.92 -13.61
N ASP A 19 3.28 30.71 -12.47
CA ASP A 19 3.55 29.40 -11.89
C ASP A 19 2.26 28.71 -11.45
N LYS A 20 1.26 29.46 -10.95
CA LYS A 20 -0.08 28.95 -10.67
C LYS A 20 -0.72 28.36 -11.93
N LYS A 21 -0.76 29.14 -13.03
CA LYS A 21 -1.37 28.68 -14.30
C LYS A 21 -0.63 27.48 -14.88
N GLY A 22 0.70 27.51 -14.86
CA GLY A 22 1.54 26.38 -15.30
C GLY A 22 1.26 25.12 -14.50
N PHE A 23 1.20 25.23 -13.17
CA PHE A 23 0.92 24.09 -12.30
C PHE A 23 -0.50 23.53 -12.50
N ILE A 24 -1.53 24.39 -12.58
CA ILE A 24 -2.92 23.95 -12.81
C ILE A 24 -3.03 23.19 -14.14
N THR A 25 -2.38 23.71 -15.19
CA THR A 25 -2.36 23.05 -16.51
C THR A 25 -1.67 21.68 -16.44
N TYR A 26 -0.52 21.61 -15.76
CA TYR A 26 0.17 20.35 -15.54
C TYR A 26 -0.69 19.36 -14.74
N PHE A 27 -1.25 19.78 -13.61
CA PHE A 27 -2.06 18.90 -12.75
C PHE A 27 -3.24 18.28 -13.52
N ARG A 28 -3.93 19.09 -14.33
CA ARG A 28 -5.04 18.64 -15.17
C ARG A 28 -4.63 17.74 -16.35
N SER A 29 -3.35 17.72 -16.71
CA SER A 29 -2.82 16.79 -17.72
C SER A 29 -2.58 15.39 -17.16
N LEU A 30 -2.53 15.26 -15.82
CA LEU A 30 -2.38 13.96 -15.17
C LEU A 30 -3.68 13.16 -15.28
N ARG A 31 -3.55 11.85 -15.45
CA ARG A 31 -4.69 10.94 -15.50
C ARG A 31 -5.41 10.92 -14.14
N GLU A 32 -6.71 11.18 -14.15
CA GLU A 32 -7.55 11.01 -12.96
C GLU A 32 -7.62 9.54 -12.57
N ASP A 33 -7.28 9.26 -11.31
CA ASP A 33 -7.39 7.95 -10.70
C ASP A 33 -7.69 8.14 -9.21
N PRO A 34 -8.89 7.78 -8.73
CA PRO A 34 -9.28 7.98 -7.33
C PRO A 34 -8.48 7.10 -6.36
N LYS A 35 -7.79 6.07 -6.87
CA LYS A 35 -6.88 5.24 -6.08
C LYS A 35 -5.49 5.85 -5.96
N VAL A 36 -5.16 6.94 -6.64
CA VAL A 36 -3.82 7.53 -6.61
C VAL A 36 -3.86 8.88 -5.93
N LEU A 37 -3.29 8.96 -4.72
CA LEU A 37 -3.12 10.21 -4.00
C LEU A 37 -1.79 10.88 -4.39
N ARG A 38 -1.87 12.09 -4.93
CA ARG A 38 -0.69 12.81 -5.46
C ARG A 38 -0.23 13.91 -4.53
N ILE A 39 1.04 13.84 -4.15
CA ILE A 39 1.72 14.79 -3.27
C ILE A 39 2.81 15.49 -4.07
N PHE A 40 2.90 16.81 -3.92
CA PHE A 40 3.86 17.65 -4.63
C PHE A 40 4.85 18.26 -3.63
N ASN A 41 6.13 17.90 -3.74
CA ASN A 41 7.21 18.44 -2.93
C ASN A 41 7.55 19.87 -3.36
N ARG A 42 7.33 20.85 -2.47
CA ARG A 42 7.63 22.28 -2.68
C ARG A 42 8.91 22.71 -1.94
N LYS A 43 9.82 21.75 -1.68
CA LYS A 43 11.08 21.88 -0.92
C LYS A 43 10.86 22.09 0.58
N GLU A 44 10.15 23.15 0.98
CA GLU A 44 9.93 23.49 2.39
C GLU A 44 8.69 22.77 2.96
N PHE A 45 7.71 22.51 2.11
CA PHE A 45 6.44 21.87 2.47
C PHE A 45 5.94 20.99 1.32
N TYR A 46 4.85 20.29 1.54
CA TYR A 46 4.18 19.48 0.53
C TYR A 46 2.81 20.06 0.19
N SER A 47 2.30 19.76 -1.00
CA SER A 47 0.95 20.18 -1.38
C SER A 47 0.18 19.05 -2.03
N VAL A 48 -1.13 18.99 -1.77
CA VAL A 48 -2.09 18.04 -2.33
C VAL A 48 -3.22 18.85 -2.95
N HIS A 49 -3.77 18.41 -4.08
CA HIS A 49 -4.71 19.21 -4.89
C HIS A 49 -5.93 18.39 -5.33
N GLY A 50 -7.01 19.08 -5.72
CA GLY A 50 -8.24 18.45 -6.20
C GLY A 50 -9.01 17.72 -5.09
N ASP A 51 -9.59 16.58 -5.42
CA ASP A 51 -10.36 15.75 -4.48
C ASP A 51 -9.48 15.22 -3.34
N ASP A 52 -8.22 14.93 -3.62
CA ASP A 52 -7.25 14.50 -2.61
C ASP A 52 -7.01 15.59 -1.56
N ALA A 53 -7.03 16.87 -1.95
CA ALA A 53 -6.92 17.98 -0.99
C ALA A 53 -8.11 18.00 -0.03
N THR A 54 -9.31 17.76 -0.56
CA THR A 54 -10.54 17.70 0.26
C THR A 54 -10.52 16.49 1.18
N PHE A 55 -10.07 15.34 0.69
CA PHE A 55 -9.85 14.14 1.50
C PHE A 55 -8.88 14.43 2.65
N VAL A 56 -7.69 14.98 2.36
CA VAL A 56 -6.68 15.25 3.38
C VAL A 56 -7.16 16.28 4.41
N ALA A 57 -7.86 17.33 3.97
CA ALA A 57 -8.46 18.32 4.86
C ALA A 57 -9.43 17.70 5.88
N ARG A 58 -10.30 16.79 5.42
CA ARG A 58 -11.28 16.12 6.29
C ARG A 58 -10.66 15.03 7.15
N ALA A 59 -9.80 14.21 6.56
CA ALA A 59 -9.23 13.04 7.22
C ALA A 59 -8.17 13.41 8.25
N PHE A 60 -7.30 14.38 7.96
CA PHE A 60 -6.15 14.69 8.82
C PHE A 60 -6.29 16.02 9.56
N TYR A 61 -6.70 17.10 8.86
CA TYR A 61 -6.93 18.39 9.51
C TYR A 61 -8.25 18.49 10.27
N LYS A 62 -9.20 17.57 10.00
CA LYS A 62 -10.56 17.57 10.57
C LYS A 62 -11.37 18.85 10.27
N THR A 63 -10.98 19.60 9.24
CA THR A 63 -11.67 20.83 8.80
C THR A 63 -11.40 21.11 7.34
N THR A 64 -12.36 21.68 6.61
CA THR A 64 -12.17 22.14 5.23
C THR A 64 -11.65 23.58 5.15
N THR A 65 -11.51 24.30 6.27
CA THR A 65 -11.04 25.70 6.30
C THR A 65 -9.58 25.85 5.88
N VAL A 66 -8.80 24.77 5.90
CA VAL A 66 -7.41 24.74 5.43
C VAL A 66 -7.28 24.71 3.90
N VAL A 67 -8.38 24.42 3.19
CA VAL A 67 -8.38 24.36 1.72
C VAL A 67 -8.22 25.77 1.15
N ARG A 68 -7.19 25.96 0.34
CA ARG A 68 -6.94 27.18 -0.42
C ARG A 68 -7.11 26.88 -1.91
N TYR A 69 -7.39 27.91 -2.69
CA TYR A 69 -7.61 27.76 -4.13
C TYR A 69 -6.47 28.41 -4.90
N LEU A 70 -5.87 27.65 -5.81
CA LEU A 70 -4.92 28.16 -6.79
C LEU A 70 -5.69 28.62 -8.02
N GLY A 71 -5.46 29.87 -8.44
CA GLY A 71 -6.15 30.47 -9.57
C GLY A 71 -7.51 31.06 -9.18
N HIS A 72 -8.34 31.37 -10.19
CA HIS A 72 -9.59 32.10 -10.01
C HIS A 72 -10.72 31.53 -10.88
N GLY A 73 -11.97 31.77 -10.48
CA GLY A 73 -13.17 31.36 -11.21
C GLY A 73 -13.32 29.82 -11.29
N GLU A 74 -13.96 29.34 -12.35
CA GLU A 74 -14.16 27.90 -12.60
C GLU A 74 -12.86 27.12 -12.81
N SER A 75 -11.75 27.83 -13.06
CA SER A 75 -10.42 27.24 -13.19
C SER A 75 -9.69 27.05 -11.85
N ALA A 76 -10.28 27.49 -10.74
CA ALA A 76 -9.66 27.41 -9.42
C ALA A 76 -9.45 25.96 -9.00
N LEU A 77 -8.22 25.63 -8.59
CA LEU A 77 -7.82 24.30 -8.14
C LEU A 77 -7.74 24.30 -6.60
N PRO A 78 -8.58 23.54 -5.88
CA PRO A 78 -8.44 23.40 -4.44
C PRO A 78 -7.13 22.69 -4.10
N GLY A 79 -6.49 23.13 -3.02
CA GLY A 79 -5.22 22.62 -2.55
C GLY A 79 -5.05 22.79 -1.05
N VAL A 80 -4.26 21.88 -0.46
CA VAL A 80 -3.88 21.89 0.96
C VAL A 80 -2.37 21.72 1.05
N THR A 81 -1.74 22.45 1.97
CA THR A 81 -0.32 22.27 2.30
C THR A 81 -0.15 21.31 3.45
N LEU A 82 0.91 20.50 3.44
CA LEU A 82 1.31 19.65 4.55
C LEU A 82 2.72 20.06 4.98
N ASN A 83 2.93 20.19 6.28
CA ASN A 83 4.29 20.21 6.82
C ASN A 83 4.87 18.78 6.78
N ARG A 84 6.18 18.65 7.06
CA ARG A 84 6.87 17.35 7.01
C ARG A 84 6.25 16.29 7.93
N SER A 85 5.92 16.67 9.18
CA SER A 85 5.33 15.75 10.15
C SER A 85 3.97 15.23 9.66
N LEU A 86 3.10 16.10 9.14
CA LEU A 86 1.81 15.68 8.62
C LEU A 86 1.94 14.84 7.36
N PHE A 87 2.89 15.16 6.48
CA PHE A 87 3.19 14.33 5.32
C PHE A 87 3.57 12.89 5.74
N GLU A 88 4.43 12.74 6.75
CA GLU A 88 4.79 11.42 7.30
C GLU A 88 3.58 10.70 7.91
N THR A 89 2.72 11.42 8.65
CA THR A 89 1.46 10.87 9.18
C THR A 89 0.53 10.39 8.06
N VAL A 90 0.37 11.19 7.01
CA VAL A 90 -0.44 10.82 5.83
C VAL A 90 0.14 9.59 5.15
N LEU A 91 1.46 9.51 4.97
CA LEU A 91 2.09 8.33 4.39
C LEU A 91 1.85 7.06 5.21
N ARG A 92 2.00 7.13 6.54
CA ARG A 92 1.79 5.99 7.44
C ARG A 92 0.35 5.51 7.42
N ASP A 93 -0.62 6.42 7.53
CA ASP A 93 -2.05 6.07 7.48
C ASP A 93 -2.42 5.41 6.15
N LEU A 94 -1.99 5.99 5.02
CA LEU A 94 -2.33 5.48 3.71
C LEU A 94 -1.68 4.12 3.40
N LEU A 95 -0.40 3.96 3.76
CA LEU A 95 0.41 2.82 3.35
C LEU A 95 0.44 1.66 4.37
N LEU A 96 0.27 1.94 5.67
CA LEU A 96 0.40 0.93 6.74
C LEU A 96 -0.96 0.56 7.34
N ASP A 97 -1.74 1.55 7.75
CA ASP A 97 -3.05 1.31 8.40
C ASP A 97 -4.11 0.87 7.38
N GLY A 98 -3.89 1.23 6.12
CA GLY A 98 -4.59 0.68 4.98
C GLY A 98 -5.58 1.68 4.43
N THR A 99 -5.24 2.14 3.23
CA THR A 99 -6.21 2.70 2.29
C THR A 99 -6.10 1.96 0.98
N GLU A 100 -7.19 1.93 0.21
CA GLU A 100 -7.20 1.40 -1.17
C GLU A 100 -6.45 2.35 -2.14
N ARG A 101 -5.33 2.95 -1.70
CA ARG A 101 -4.64 4.01 -2.43
C ARG A 101 -3.14 3.74 -2.61
N VAL A 102 -2.64 4.21 -3.74
CA VAL A 102 -1.24 4.37 -4.11
C VAL A 102 -0.86 5.82 -3.85
N VAL A 103 0.33 6.05 -3.32
CA VAL A 103 0.89 7.39 -3.14
C VAL A 103 1.92 7.68 -4.23
N GLU A 104 1.80 8.84 -4.84
CA GLU A 104 2.78 9.38 -5.79
C GLU A 104 3.35 10.70 -5.28
N LEU A 105 4.69 10.79 -5.17
CA LEU A 105 5.40 12.01 -4.84
C LEU A 105 6.01 12.62 -6.11
N TYR A 106 5.59 13.83 -6.44
CA TYR A 106 6.10 14.63 -7.53
C TYR A 106 7.08 15.68 -7.02
N GLU A 107 8.15 15.89 -7.77
CA GLU A 107 9.16 16.90 -7.50
C GLU A 107 9.36 17.81 -8.71
N GLU A 108 9.67 19.07 -8.44
CA GLU A 108 9.91 20.05 -9.48
C GLU A 108 11.35 19.96 -9.99
N THR A 109 11.49 19.81 -11.30
CA THR A 109 12.77 19.82 -12.00
C THR A 109 12.94 21.14 -12.76
N PRO A 110 14.14 21.76 -12.73
CA PRO A 110 14.36 23.08 -13.35
C PRO A 110 14.07 23.18 -14.85
N ARG A 111 14.01 22.06 -15.58
CA ARG A 111 13.86 22.03 -17.04
C ARG A 111 12.58 21.37 -17.55
N GLN A 112 12.03 20.42 -16.79
CA GLN A 112 10.87 19.63 -17.23
C GLN A 112 9.62 19.91 -16.39
N GLY A 113 9.72 20.81 -15.40
CA GLY A 113 8.65 21.04 -14.43
C GLY A 113 8.48 19.82 -13.52
N TRP A 114 7.24 19.47 -13.23
CA TRP A 114 6.89 18.40 -12.29
C TRP A 114 7.14 17.01 -12.88
N LYS A 115 7.77 16.15 -12.08
CA LYS A 115 8.02 14.75 -12.44
C LYS A 115 7.73 13.84 -11.26
N LEU A 116 7.18 12.66 -11.55
CA LEU A 116 7.05 11.59 -10.55
C LEU A 116 8.44 11.15 -10.07
N ALA A 117 8.74 11.40 -8.81
CA ALA A 117 10.02 11.04 -8.19
C ALA A 117 9.94 9.69 -7.48
N ARG A 118 8.87 9.48 -6.69
CA ARG A 118 8.68 8.28 -5.87
C ARG A 118 7.23 7.81 -5.91
N SER A 119 7.01 6.51 -5.80
CA SER A 119 5.69 5.90 -5.68
C SER A 119 5.70 4.76 -4.68
N ALA A 120 4.60 4.58 -3.97
CA ALA A 120 4.40 3.48 -3.04
C ALA A 120 2.94 3.04 -2.96
N SER A 121 2.76 1.79 -2.58
CA SER A 121 1.48 1.17 -2.25
C SER A 121 1.67 0.37 -0.96
N PRO A 122 0.60 -0.12 -0.30
CA PRO A 122 0.74 -0.91 0.92
C PRO A 122 1.71 -2.11 0.77
N GLY A 123 1.77 -2.72 -0.41
CA GLY A 123 2.71 -3.80 -0.73
C GLY A 123 4.06 -3.36 -1.31
N LYS A 124 4.32 -2.07 -1.47
CA LYS A 124 5.57 -1.52 -2.01
C LYS A 124 6.00 -0.26 -1.27
N LEU A 125 6.55 -0.45 -0.08
CA LEU A 125 6.95 0.65 0.83
C LEU A 125 8.34 1.24 0.56
N GLY A 126 9.19 0.53 -0.19
CA GLY A 126 10.63 0.80 -0.30
C GLY A 126 11.02 2.25 -0.67
N ALA A 127 10.16 2.97 -1.38
CA ALA A 127 10.45 4.35 -1.78
C ALA A 127 10.34 5.37 -0.61
N PHE A 128 9.63 5.02 0.47
CA PHE A 128 9.36 5.93 1.60
C PHE A 128 9.77 5.35 2.96
N GLU A 129 10.69 4.38 3.00
CA GLU A 129 11.14 3.77 4.26
C GLU A 129 11.66 4.80 5.27
N GLU A 130 12.38 5.83 4.78
CA GLU A 130 12.89 6.90 5.64
C GLU A 130 11.77 7.70 6.30
N GLU A 131 10.66 7.95 5.61
CA GLU A 131 9.51 8.65 6.20
C GLU A 131 8.68 7.74 7.09
N LEU A 132 8.51 6.48 6.67
CA LEU A 132 7.69 5.51 7.38
C LEU A 132 8.32 5.11 8.71
N TYR A 133 9.64 4.95 8.81
CA TYR A 133 10.31 4.41 10.01
C TYR A 133 11.09 5.46 10.82
N ARG A 134 10.97 6.75 10.50
CA ARG A 134 11.64 7.84 11.24
C ARG A 134 11.10 8.01 12.65
N VAL A 135 9.78 7.93 12.79
CA VAL A 135 9.11 7.87 14.08
C VAL A 135 9.30 6.44 14.55
N GLY A 136 10.10 6.20 15.59
CA GLY A 136 10.53 4.87 16.07
C GLY A 136 9.41 3.91 16.54
N GLU A 137 8.19 4.11 16.08
CA GLU A 137 7.12 3.14 16.12
C GLU A 137 7.41 2.02 15.12
N MET A 138 7.66 0.82 15.64
CA MET A 138 7.59 -0.42 14.88
C MET A 138 6.16 -0.56 14.35
N ALA A 139 5.94 -0.19 13.10
CA ALA A 139 4.69 -0.47 12.41
C ALA A 139 4.85 -1.78 11.63
N ASP A 140 3.84 -2.63 11.70
CA ASP A 140 3.82 -3.88 10.96
C ASP A 140 3.78 -3.59 9.46
N THR A 141 4.63 -4.30 8.72
CA THR A 141 4.57 -4.22 7.26
C THR A 141 3.31 -4.96 6.80
N PRO A 142 2.47 -4.33 5.96
CA PRO A 142 1.22 -4.94 5.53
C PRO A 142 1.38 -6.30 4.87
N VAL A 143 0.42 -7.19 5.12
CA VAL A 143 0.30 -8.46 4.39
C VAL A 143 -0.15 -8.16 2.96
N VAL A 144 0.55 -8.79 2.01
CA VAL A 144 0.22 -8.73 0.58
C VAL A 144 -0.18 -10.11 0.13
N ALA A 145 -1.29 -10.21 -0.59
CA ALA A 145 -1.75 -11.45 -1.19
C ALA A 145 -1.77 -11.35 -2.71
N ALA A 146 -1.74 -12.50 -3.39
CA ALA A 146 -2.00 -12.66 -4.79
C ALA A 146 -3.11 -13.70 -4.96
N VAL A 147 -4.07 -13.43 -5.83
CA VAL A 147 -5.22 -14.31 -6.06
C VAL A 147 -5.29 -14.66 -7.54
N ARG A 148 -5.53 -15.94 -7.82
CA ARG A 148 -5.78 -16.45 -9.18
C ARG A 148 -6.96 -17.40 -9.14
N VAL A 149 -7.93 -17.17 -10.02
CA VAL A 149 -9.07 -18.07 -10.18
C VAL A 149 -8.90 -18.89 -11.45
N THR A 150 -9.21 -20.19 -11.38
CA THR A 150 -9.25 -21.07 -12.54
C THR A 150 -10.51 -21.92 -12.51
N VAL A 151 -11.17 -22.06 -13.65
CA VAL A 151 -12.37 -22.91 -13.76
C VAL A 151 -11.95 -24.27 -14.32
N ARG A 152 -12.27 -25.35 -13.59
CA ARG A 152 -12.02 -26.74 -14.01
C ARG A 152 -13.27 -27.56 -13.73
N ALA A 153 -13.77 -28.29 -14.73
CA ALA A 153 -14.98 -29.12 -14.60
C ALA A 153 -16.18 -28.38 -13.96
N ASP A 154 -16.43 -27.14 -14.39
CA ASP A 154 -17.50 -26.26 -13.89
C ASP A 154 -17.38 -25.83 -12.41
N GLN A 155 -16.23 -26.09 -11.78
CA GLN A 155 -15.89 -25.61 -10.44
C GLN A 155 -14.84 -24.51 -10.51
N ARG A 156 -14.98 -23.49 -9.66
CA ARG A 156 -14.01 -22.38 -9.53
C ARG A 156 -13.01 -22.72 -8.44
N PHE A 157 -11.76 -22.90 -8.83
CA PHE A 157 -10.63 -23.07 -7.93
C PHE A 157 -9.97 -21.71 -7.72
N VAL A 158 -9.97 -21.25 -6.48
CA VAL A 158 -9.34 -20.02 -6.05
C VAL A 158 -8.01 -20.37 -5.39
N GLY A 159 -6.92 -19.97 -6.03
CA GLY A 159 -5.58 -20.02 -5.46
C GLY A 159 -5.23 -18.70 -4.81
N VAL A 160 -4.76 -18.74 -3.57
CA VAL A 160 -4.27 -17.58 -2.82
C VAL A 160 -2.83 -17.85 -2.39
N ALA A 161 -1.95 -16.88 -2.61
CA ALA A 161 -0.61 -16.85 -2.04
C ALA A 161 -0.42 -15.54 -1.27
N TYR A 162 0.29 -15.54 -0.15
CA TYR A 162 0.56 -14.33 0.61
C TYR A 162 1.97 -14.29 1.17
N VAL A 163 2.42 -13.08 1.46
CA VAL A 163 3.63 -12.80 2.23
C VAL A 163 3.26 -11.97 3.45
N ASN A 164 3.69 -12.42 4.62
CA ASN A 164 3.64 -11.67 5.86
C ASN A 164 5.07 -11.29 6.27
N PRO A 165 5.52 -10.05 5.98
CA PRO A 165 6.90 -9.66 6.27
C PRO A 165 7.18 -9.53 7.77
N THR A 166 6.16 -9.25 8.59
CA THR A 166 6.28 -9.19 10.06
C THR A 166 6.63 -10.57 10.63
N THR A 167 5.88 -11.61 10.27
CA THR A 167 6.14 -12.99 10.74
C THR A 167 7.19 -13.73 9.91
N ARG A 168 7.64 -13.13 8.80
CA ARG A 168 8.55 -13.72 7.80
C ARG A 168 7.99 -15.01 7.21
N GLU A 169 6.70 -15.02 6.96
CA GLU A 169 5.97 -16.18 6.45
C GLU A 169 5.58 -16.00 4.99
N LEU A 170 5.73 -17.07 4.22
CA LEU A 170 5.14 -17.24 2.90
C LEU A 170 4.09 -18.34 3.03
N GLY A 171 2.86 -18.05 2.62
CA GLY A 171 1.78 -19.03 2.66
C GLY A 171 1.05 -19.13 1.32
N ALA A 172 0.46 -20.28 1.07
CA ALA A 172 -0.40 -20.51 -0.08
C ALA A 172 -1.50 -21.51 0.25
N CYS A 173 -2.68 -21.32 -0.34
CA CYS A 173 -3.80 -22.24 -0.24
C CYS A 173 -4.61 -22.27 -1.55
N GLU A 174 -5.30 -23.39 -1.78
CA GLU A 174 -6.27 -23.54 -2.87
C GLU A 174 -7.57 -24.06 -2.26
N PHE A 175 -8.68 -23.50 -2.70
CA PHE A 175 -10.02 -23.96 -2.32
C PHE A 175 -11.01 -23.78 -3.47
N VAL A 176 -12.12 -24.50 -3.40
CA VAL A 176 -13.24 -24.30 -4.31
C VAL A 176 -14.15 -23.22 -3.74
N ASP A 177 -14.59 -22.30 -4.58
CA ASP A 177 -15.52 -21.24 -4.20
C ASP A 177 -16.68 -21.13 -5.19
N ASP A 178 -17.72 -20.41 -4.80
CA ASP A 178 -18.85 -20.08 -5.68
C ASP A 178 -18.66 -18.69 -6.34
N ASP A 179 -19.66 -18.24 -7.09
CA ASP A 179 -19.65 -16.93 -7.75
C ASP A 179 -19.64 -15.72 -6.80
N GLN A 180 -19.95 -15.92 -5.52
CA GLN A 180 -19.94 -14.87 -4.49
C GLN A 180 -18.57 -14.74 -3.82
N PHE A 181 -17.68 -15.72 -3.98
CA PHE A 181 -16.33 -15.71 -3.43
C PHE A 181 -16.27 -15.53 -1.90
N CYS A 182 -17.25 -16.10 -1.18
CA CYS A 182 -17.36 -15.95 0.27
C CYS A 182 -16.13 -16.49 1.02
N SER A 183 -15.55 -17.59 0.52
CA SER A 183 -14.37 -18.19 1.16
C SER A 183 -13.14 -17.32 0.93
N LEU A 184 -12.98 -16.76 -0.27
CA LEU A 184 -11.93 -15.80 -0.57
C LEU A 184 -12.05 -14.52 0.29
N GLU A 185 -13.25 -13.97 0.45
CA GLU A 185 -13.50 -12.81 1.31
C GLU A 185 -13.04 -13.08 2.76
N ALA A 186 -13.37 -14.27 3.28
CA ALA A 186 -12.93 -14.68 4.61
C ALA A 186 -11.40 -14.78 4.72
N VAL A 187 -10.72 -15.37 3.72
CA VAL A 187 -9.25 -15.48 3.71
C VAL A 187 -8.60 -14.09 3.69
N ILE A 188 -9.04 -13.18 2.82
CA ILE A 188 -8.48 -11.82 2.71
C ILE A 188 -8.65 -11.06 4.03
N CYS A 189 -9.84 -11.13 4.63
CA CYS A 189 -10.13 -10.49 5.92
C CYS A 189 -9.30 -11.07 7.07
N GLN A 190 -9.18 -12.40 7.16
CA GLN A 190 -8.43 -13.06 8.22
C GLN A 190 -6.93 -12.80 8.14
N LEU A 191 -6.37 -12.76 6.93
CA LEU A 191 -4.97 -12.40 6.70
C LEU A 191 -4.69 -10.92 6.96
N GLY A 192 -5.72 -10.06 7.05
CA GLY A 192 -5.54 -8.61 7.16
C GLY A 192 -4.82 -8.02 5.94
N THR A 193 -5.03 -8.61 4.76
CA THR A 193 -4.35 -8.20 3.52
C THR A 193 -4.66 -6.74 3.21
N LYS A 194 -3.63 -5.94 2.92
CA LYS A 194 -3.81 -4.52 2.53
C LYS A 194 -3.63 -4.27 1.05
N GLU A 195 -2.98 -5.18 0.34
CA GLU A 195 -2.88 -5.15 -1.11
C GLU A 195 -3.05 -6.56 -1.67
N CYS A 196 -3.94 -6.70 -2.65
CA CYS A 196 -4.20 -7.95 -3.33
C CYS A 196 -3.86 -7.82 -4.82
N VAL A 197 -2.90 -8.62 -5.26
CA VAL A 197 -2.43 -8.67 -6.63
C VAL A 197 -3.32 -9.62 -7.43
N LEU A 198 -3.89 -9.11 -8.53
CA LEU A 198 -4.80 -9.84 -9.40
C LEU A 198 -4.24 -9.92 -10.83
N PRO A 199 -4.47 -11.03 -11.55
CA PRO A 199 -4.18 -11.07 -12.97
C PRO A 199 -5.07 -10.05 -13.68
N ARG A 200 -4.46 -9.26 -14.55
CA ARG A 200 -5.17 -8.33 -15.42
C ARG A 200 -5.95 -9.14 -16.44
N GLU A 201 -7.24 -9.27 -16.20
CA GLU A 201 -8.15 -9.90 -17.14
C GLU A 201 -8.56 -8.91 -18.25
N ALA A 202 -9.05 -9.46 -19.36
CA ALA A 202 -9.74 -8.65 -20.36
C ALA A 202 -10.93 -7.97 -19.68
N THR A 203 -11.16 -6.69 -19.98
CA THR A 203 -12.13 -5.82 -19.29
C THR A 203 -13.58 -6.32 -19.36
N GLU A 204 -13.84 -7.32 -20.18
CA GLU A 204 -15.15 -7.89 -20.48
C GLU A 204 -15.51 -9.14 -19.65
N THR A 205 -14.59 -9.68 -18.84
CA THR A 205 -14.92 -10.80 -17.95
C THR A 205 -15.64 -10.29 -16.69
N PRO A 206 -16.86 -10.77 -16.39
CA PRO A 206 -17.59 -10.38 -15.18
C PRO A 206 -16.85 -10.74 -13.88
N GLU A 207 -15.95 -11.72 -13.95
CA GLU A 207 -15.18 -12.28 -12.83
C GLU A 207 -14.11 -11.31 -12.30
N GLY A 208 -13.24 -10.77 -13.17
CA GLY A 208 -12.23 -9.80 -12.75
C GLY A 208 -12.80 -8.54 -12.10
N ARG A 209 -13.98 -8.06 -12.52
CA ARG A 209 -14.68 -6.96 -11.80
C ARG A 209 -15.12 -7.40 -10.41
N ARG A 210 -15.77 -8.57 -10.28
CA ARG A 210 -16.20 -9.10 -8.98
C ARG A 210 -15.05 -9.26 -8.01
N LEU A 211 -13.90 -9.77 -8.47
CA LEU A 211 -12.71 -9.92 -7.63
C LEU A 211 -12.18 -8.57 -7.14
N ARG A 212 -12.08 -7.56 -8.01
CA ARG A 212 -11.67 -6.20 -7.60
C ARG A 212 -12.62 -5.58 -6.59
N ASP A 213 -13.92 -5.74 -6.81
CA ASP A 213 -14.94 -5.19 -5.93
C ASP A 213 -14.89 -5.88 -4.56
N LEU A 214 -14.74 -7.22 -4.52
CA LEU A 214 -14.56 -7.98 -3.29
C LEU A 214 -13.33 -7.53 -2.50
N VAL A 215 -12.18 -7.45 -3.18
CA VAL A 215 -10.92 -7.00 -2.56
C VAL A 215 -11.09 -5.60 -1.95
N GLY A 216 -11.75 -4.69 -2.66
CA GLY A 216 -12.02 -3.34 -2.15
C GLY A 216 -12.97 -3.33 -0.95
N ARG A 217 -14.02 -4.17 -0.95
CA ARG A 217 -14.91 -4.36 0.22
C ARG A 217 -14.16 -4.85 1.45
N CYS A 218 -13.11 -5.66 1.27
CA CYS A 218 -12.24 -6.10 2.36
C CYS A 218 -11.26 -5.01 2.85
N GLY A 219 -11.27 -3.81 2.25
CA GLY A 219 -10.37 -2.71 2.60
C GLY A 219 -8.94 -2.90 2.06
N ALA A 220 -8.77 -3.71 1.02
CA ALA A 220 -7.48 -3.95 0.39
C ALA A 220 -7.39 -3.27 -0.99
N LEU A 221 -6.19 -2.81 -1.35
CA LEU A 221 -5.92 -2.29 -2.69
C LEU A 221 -5.87 -3.44 -3.71
N ALA A 222 -6.77 -3.45 -4.69
CA ALA A 222 -6.67 -4.35 -5.83
C ALA A 222 -5.66 -3.83 -6.87
N THR A 223 -4.54 -4.56 -7.05
CA THR A 223 -3.46 -4.22 -7.97
C THR A 223 -3.40 -5.22 -9.13
N GLU A 224 -3.63 -4.75 -10.36
CA GLU A 224 -3.61 -5.61 -11.54
C GLU A 224 -2.19 -5.79 -12.09
N ARG A 225 -1.85 -7.04 -12.46
CA ARG A 225 -0.56 -7.41 -13.07
C ARG A 225 -0.75 -8.25 -14.32
N LYS A 226 0.25 -8.27 -15.20
CA LYS A 226 0.17 -9.08 -16.42
C LYS A 226 -0.03 -10.57 -16.04
N PRO A 227 -0.87 -11.34 -16.74
CA PRO A 227 -1.09 -12.75 -16.40
C PRO A 227 0.18 -13.59 -16.31
N SER A 228 1.22 -13.27 -17.10
CA SER A 228 2.51 -13.95 -17.06
C SER A 228 3.29 -13.75 -15.75
N ASP A 229 2.95 -12.75 -14.92
CA ASP A 229 3.54 -12.59 -13.57
C ASP A 229 3.06 -13.71 -12.62
N PHE A 230 2.03 -14.48 -13.00
CA PHE A 230 1.50 -15.61 -12.25
C PHE A 230 1.99 -16.97 -12.78
N ASP A 231 2.97 -16.98 -13.69
CA ASP A 231 3.60 -18.20 -14.17
C ASP A 231 4.60 -18.73 -13.15
N ALA A 232 4.61 -20.04 -12.90
CA ALA A 232 5.47 -20.67 -11.90
C ALA A 232 6.89 -21.03 -12.39
N ARG A 233 7.39 -20.37 -13.44
CA ARG A 233 8.64 -20.77 -14.13
C ARG A 233 9.86 -20.77 -13.21
N ASP A 234 10.03 -19.70 -12.45
CA ASP A 234 11.20 -19.50 -11.59
C ASP A 234 10.88 -19.76 -10.10
N LEU A 235 9.69 -20.30 -9.82
CA LEU A 235 9.13 -20.40 -8.46
C LEU A 235 10.02 -21.23 -7.52
N GLU A 236 10.46 -22.41 -7.96
CA GLU A 236 11.27 -23.31 -7.12
C GLU A 236 12.64 -22.68 -6.78
N ASP A 237 13.28 -22.05 -7.76
CA ASP A 237 14.58 -21.40 -7.60
C ASP A 237 14.50 -20.13 -6.74
N ASP A 238 13.42 -19.35 -6.87
CA ASP A 238 13.16 -18.19 -6.02
C ASP A 238 12.89 -18.61 -4.57
N LEU A 239 12.02 -19.61 -4.36
CA LEU A 239 11.72 -20.14 -3.03
C LEU A 239 12.97 -20.71 -2.36
N ALA A 240 13.80 -21.47 -3.09
CA ALA A 240 15.04 -22.00 -2.57
C ALA A 240 15.96 -20.87 -2.06
N ARG A 241 16.09 -19.77 -2.80
CA ARG A 241 16.91 -18.61 -2.39
C ARG A 241 16.33 -17.85 -1.21
N LEU A 242 15.00 -17.69 -1.15
CA LEU A 242 14.31 -17.00 -0.07
C LEU A 242 14.36 -17.81 1.24
N LEU A 243 14.19 -19.13 1.16
CA LEU A 243 14.18 -20.03 2.32
C LEU A 243 15.59 -20.43 2.79
N ALA A 244 16.60 -20.42 1.92
CA ALA A 244 17.98 -20.79 2.27
C ALA A 244 18.59 -19.89 3.37
N LYS A 245 18.12 -18.65 3.52
CA LYS A 245 18.57 -17.76 4.61
C LYS A 245 18.06 -18.20 5.99
N HIS A 246 17.08 -19.09 6.06
CA HIS A 246 16.52 -19.60 7.32
C HIS A 246 17.31 -20.81 7.87
N THR A 247 17.89 -21.64 7.01
CA THR A 247 18.60 -22.87 7.44
C THR A 247 19.97 -22.58 8.04
N ALA A 248 20.64 -21.49 7.63
CA ALA A 248 21.91 -21.07 8.20
C ALA A 248 21.81 -20.55 9.65
N GLY A 249 20.65 -20.00 10.05
CA GLY A 249 20.41 -19.52 11.42
C GLY A 249 19.83 -20.56 12.37
N ALA A 250 19.21 -21.62 11.86
CA ALA A 250 18.65 -22.70 12.68
C ALA A 250 19.72 -23.73 13.11
N ALA A 251 20.82 -23.86 12.36
CA ALA A 251 21.91 -24.77 12.70
C ALA A 251 22.75 -24.33 13.92
N ASP A 252 22.68 -23.06 14.32
CA ASP A 252 23.45 -22.51 15.45
C ASP A 252 22.74 -22.68 16.81
N LEU A 253 21.45 -23.06 16.81
CA LEU A 253 20.64 -23.25 18.03
C LEU A 253 20.57 -24.71 18.49
N SER A 254 20.97 -25.68 17.66
CA SER A 254 21.01 -27.11 18.05
C SER A 254 22.32 -27.55 18.71
N ALA A 255 23.33 -26.67 18.80
CA ALA A 255 24.63 -26.99 19.39
C ALA A 255 24.73 -26.69 20.91
N ALA A 256 23.74 -26.02 21.51
CA ALA A 256 23.78 -25.61 22.92
C ALA A 256 22.89 -26.44 23.88
N GLY A 257 22.31 -27.55 23.41
CA GLY A 257 21.37 -28.38 24.18
C GLY A 257 21.85 -29.81 24.40
N GLY A 258 23.05 -30.00 24.96
CA GLY A 258 23.60 -31.34 25.20
C GLY A 258 24.41 -31.44 26.48
N ALA A 259 23.76 -31.57 27.64
CA ALA A 259 24.28 -32.31 28.80
C ALA A 259 23.23 -32.41 29.92
N GLY A 260 22.86 -33.64 30.29
CA GLY A 260 22.38 -33.94 31.64
C GLY A 260 21.00 -34.57 31.75
N ALA A 261 20.89 -35.88 31.53
CA ALA A 261 19.86 -36.69 32.20
C ALA A 261 20.45 -38.08 32.53
N GLY A 262 20.99 -38.19 33.75
CA GLY A 262 21.41 -39.46 34.33
C GLY A 262 20.19 -40.31 34.67
N ALA A 263 20.29 -41.60 34.32
CA ALA A 263 19.33 -42.63 34.62
C ALA A 263 19.28 -42.96 36.13
N GLY A 264 18.08 -43.14 36.66
CA GLY A 264 17.84 -43.71 37.99
C GLY A 264 16.48 -44.42 37.99
N ALA A 265 16.49 -45.71 37.63
CA ALA A 265 15.34 -46.59 37.64
C ALA A 265 14.94 -46.94 39.08
N GLY A 266 13.67 -46.73 39.43
CA GLY A 266 13.04 -47.25 40.64
C GLY A 266 12.02 -48.32 40.24
N ALA A 267 12.29 -49.57 40.61
CA ALA A 267 11.31 -50.63 40.64
C ALA A 267 10.67 -50.65 42.04
N GLY A 268 9.35 -50.63 42.08
CA GLY A 268 8.49 -50.73 43.24
C GLY A 268 7.04 -50.70 42.79
#